data_AF-A0A1Q3HT11-F1
#
_entry.id   AF-A0A1Q3HT11-F1
#
_cell.length_a   1.000
_cell.length_b   1.000
_cell.length_c   1.000
_cell.angle_alpha   90.00
_cell.angle_beta   90.00
_cell.angle_gamma   90.00
#
_symmetry.space_group_name_H-M   'P 1'
#
loop_
_entity.id
_entity.type
_entity.pdbx_description
1 polymer ?
#
loop_
_entity_poly.entity_id
_entity_poly.type
_entity_poly.pdbx_seq_one_letter_code
_entity_poly.pdbx_strand_id
1 'polypeptide(L)'
;MSYMARTLGCRGLRVVAVPHTLRDDKGRYGAVMFELYGPQETHWLNYLRTLYVSNDGGHWVFGQSGEPLPFEKRERYLARKVRDRFTFDMLAEYLYHLGLSPFQEDFYLPQGAPAWLVEKTGTFVPAQTEYTLAQAREDF
;
A
#
# COMPACT_ATOMS: atom_id res chain seq x y z
N MET A 1 10.29 -5.00 -1.80
CA MET A 1 10.31 -3.75 -2.61
C MET A 1 11.71 -3.16 -2.72
N SER A 2 12.39 -2.83 -1.62
CA SER A 2 13.75 -2.28 -1.61
C SER A 2 14.75 -3.00 -2.53
N TYR A 3 14.89 -4.33 -2.38
CA TYR A 3 15.77 -5.14 -3.23
C TYR A 3 15.44 -5.02 -4.72
N MET A 4 14.15 -5.10 -5.07
CA MET A 4 13.68 -5.00 -6.46
C MET A 4 13.95 -3.62 -7.06
N ALA A 5 13.68 -2.53 -6.32
CA ALA A 5 13.97 -1.16 -6.77
C ALA A 5 15.47 -0.98 -7.08
N ARG A 6 16.34 -1.52 -6.22
CA ARG A 6 17.79 -1.54 -6.44
C ARG A 6 18.18 -2.38 -7.67
N THR A 7 17.68 -3.61 -7.78
CA THR A 7 18.01 -4.53 -8.88
C THR A 7 17.56 -4.00 -10.24
N LEU A 8 16.39 -3.37 -10.32
CA LEU A 8 15.85 -2.81 -11.56
C LEU A 8 16.39 -1.40 -11.84
N GLY A 9 17.12 -0.78 -10.90
CA GLY A 9 17.65 0.58 -11.06
C GLY A 9 16.57 1.66 -11.13
N CYS A 10 15.36 1.39 -10.66
CA CYS A 10 14.21 2.30 -10.74
C CYS A 10 13.55 2.53 -9.37
N ARG A 11 12.62 3.49 -9.30
CA ARG A 11 11.83 3.71 -8.10
C ARG A 11 10.79 2.59 -7.93
N GLY A 12 10.65 2.08 -6.72
CA GLY A 12 9.61 1.11 -6.36
C GLY A 12 8.53 1.78 -5.52
N LEU A 13 7.29 1.33 -5.62
CA LEU A 13 6.19 1.83 -4.79
C LEU A 13 5.40 0.66 -4.18
N ARG A 14 5.11 0.75 -2.88
CA ARG A 14 4.11 -0.11 -2.22
C ARG A 14 2.93 0.75 -1.79
N VAL A 15 1.75 0.25 -2.11
CA VAL A 15 0.47 0.91 -1.85
C VAL A 15 -0.43 -0.07 -1.09
N VAL A 16 -1.09 0.42 -0.05
CA VAL A 16 -2.11 -0.34 0.68
C VAL A 16 -3.36 0.53 0.76
N ALA A 17 -4.50 -0.02 0.33
CA ALA A 17 -5.82 0.59 0.45
C ALA A 17 -6.79 -0.48 0.95
N VAL A 18 -6.94 -0.56 2.27
CA VAL A 18 -7.76 -1.59 2.93
C VAL A 18 -8.81 -0.90 3.78
N PRO A 19 -10.10 -1.04 3.47
CA PRO A 19 -11.16 -0.51 4.33
C PRO A 19 -11.17 -1.26 5.67
N HIS A 20 -11.46 -0.52 6.75
CA HIS A 20 -11.68 -1.12 8.06
C HIS A 20 -13.09 -1.69 8.13
N THR A 21 -13.19 -3.00 8.36
CA THR A 21 -14.48 -3.71 8.44
C THR A 21 -14.71 -4.44 9.76
N LEU A 22 -13.71 -4.46 10.65
CA LEU A 22 -13.79 -5.23 11.90
C LEU A 22 -15.00 -4.82 12.76
N ARG A 23 -15.85 -5.80 13.09
CA ARG A 23 -16.99 -5.72 14.03
C ARG A 23 -17.11 -7.06 14.76
N ASP A 24 -17.25 -7.07 16.07
CA ASP A 24 -17.44 -8.28 16.89
C ASP A 24 -16.48 -9.43 16.50
N ASP A 25 -15.18 -9.09 16.41
CA ASP A 25 -14.06 -9.97 16.01
C ASP A 25 -14.11 -10.54 14.58
N LYS A 26 -15.05 -10.08 13.75
CA LYS A 26 -15.14 -10.43 12.32
C LYS A 26 -14.76 -9.28 11.41
N GLY A 27 -14.02 -9.57 10.34
CA GLY A 27 -13.51 -8.58 9.38
C GLY A 27 -12.03 -8.24 9.61
N ARG A 28 -11.60 -7.05 9.16
CA ARG A 28 -10.17 -6.67 9.18
C ARG A 28 -9.90 -5.25 9.65
N TYR A 29 -8.70 -5.05 10.17
CA TYR A 29 -8.13 -3.73 10.38
C TYR A 29 -7.91 -3.02 9.03
N GLY A 30 -8.23 -1.73 8.98
CA GLY A 30 -8.06 -0.92 7.79
C GLY A 30 -6.73 -0.17 7.78
N ALA A 31 -6.26 0.15 6.59
CA ALA A 31 -5.06 0.94 6.38
C ALA A 31 -5.04 1.66 5.04
N VAL A 32 -4.41 2.82 5.01
CA VAL A 32 -4.01 3.57 3.80
C VAL A 32 -2.50 3.80 3.93
N MET A 33 -1.70 3.23 3.03
CA MET A 33 -0.23 3.33 3.09
C MET A 33 0.35 3.66 1.72
N PHE A 34 1.38 4.50 1.74
CA PHE A 34 2.21 4.90 0.60
C PHE A 34 3.68 4.78 1.01
N GLU A 35 4.44 3.98 0.29
CA GLU A 35 5.86 3.74 0.55
C GLU A 35 6.63 3.80 -0.77
N LEU A 36 7.45 4.85 -0.92
CA LEU A 36 8.32 5.08 -2.07
C LEU A 36 9.74 4.64 -1.75
N TYR A 37 10.29 3.82 -2.63
CA TYR A 37 11.61 3.22 -2.53
C TYR A 37 12.52 3.74 -3.64
N GLY A 38 13.75 4.09 -3.30
CA GLY A 38 14.79 4.50 -4.24
C GLY A 38 15.61 3.31 -4.76
N PRO A 39 16.26 3.46 -5.92
CA PRO A 39 17.18 2.43 -6.43
C PRO A 39 18.52 2.41 -5.69
N GLN A 40 18.87 3.52 -5.02
CA GLN A 40 20.13 3.64 -4.29
C GLN A 40 20.00 3.10 -2.89
N GLU A 41 21.09 2.49 -2.40
CA GLU A 41 21.18 2.01 -1.03
C GLU A 41 21.16 3.19 -0.05
N THR A 42 20.34 3.08 0.99
CA THR A 42 20.23 4.06 2.07
C THR A 42 20.37 3.34 3.42
N HIS A 43 20.36 4.07 4.52
CA HIS A 43 20.52 3.48 5.85
C HIS A 43 19.46 2.40 6.20
N TRP A 44 18.24 2.50 5.66
CA TRP A 44 17.15 1.56 5.98
C TRP A 44 16.21 1.35 4.80
N LEU A 45 16.27 0.15 4.19
CA LEU A 45 15.35 -0.34 3.16
C LEU A 45 15.09 0.61 1.97
N ASN A 46 15.95 1.59 1.71
CA ASN A 46 15.85 2.51 0.56
C ASN A 46 14.56 3.35 0.55
N TYR A 47 13.96 3.62 1.70
CA TYR A 47 12.80 4.52 1.78
C TYR A 47 13.19 5.94 1.38
N LEU A 48 12.48 6.49 0.41
CA LEU A 48 12.52 7.91 0.06
C LEU A 48 11.40 8.68 0.76
N ARG A 49 10.22 8.07 0.82
CA ARG A 49 9.04 8.65 1.46
C ARG A 49 8.11 7.55 1.95
N THR A 50 7.66 7.66 3.19
CA THR A 50 6.65 6.79 3.78
C THR A 50 5.56 7.65 4.38
N LEU A 51 4.31 7.22 4.19
CA LEU A 51 3.11 7.84 4.74
C LEU A 51 2.08 6.76 4.99
N TYR A 52 1.53 6.69 6.20
CA TYR A 52 0.47 5.73 6.50
C TYR A 52 -0.51 6.23 7.55
N VAL A 53 -1.73 5.71 7.42
CA VAL A 53 -2.75 5.66 8.46
C VAL A 53 -3.19 4.21 8.56
N SER A 54 -3.01 3.56 9.71
CA SER A 54 -3.40 2.16 9.91
C SER A 54 -4.01 1.95 11.28
N ASN A 55 -4.93 1.00 11.36
CA ASN A 55 -5.42 0.52 12.64
C ASN A 55 -4.47 -0.57 13.15
N ASP A 56 -3.75 -0.27 14.24
CA ASP A 56 -2.72 -1.11 14.85
C ASP A 56 -3.26 -1.78 16.11
N GLY A 57 -4.13 -2.78 15.95
CA GLY A 57 -4.69 -3.52 17.08
C GLY A 57 -5.73 -2.74 17.90
N GLY A 58 -6.61 -1.99 17.23
CA GLY A 58 -7.75 -1.30 17.85
C GLY A 58 -7.63 0.22 17.93
N HIS A 59 -6.47 0.79 17.61
CA HIS A 59 -6.26 2.24 17.58
C HIS A 59 -5.63 2.68 16.26
N TRP A 60 -6.01 3.89 15.80
CA TRP A 60 -5.48 4.44 14.56
C TRP A 60 -4.16 5.16 14.81
N VAL A 61 -3.14 4.81 14.03
CA VAL A 61 -1.82 5.42 14.03
C VAL A 61 -1.57 6.11 12.70
N PHE A 62 -0.93 7.27 12.75
CA PHE A 62 -0.42 7.98 11.60
C PHE A 62 1.10 8.07 11.71
N GLY A 63 1.82 7.77 10.62
CA GLY A 63 3.26 7.94 10.56
C GLY A 63 3.72 8.44 9.20
N GLN A 64 4.83 9.16 9.22
CA GLN A 64 5.52 9.61 8.02
C GLN A 64 7.04 9.66 8.23
N SER A 65 7.79 9.49 7.16
CA SER A 65 9.25 9.66 7.15
C SER A 65 9.76 9.99 5.76
N GLY A 66 10.92 10.63 5.66
CA GLY A 66 11.49 11.08 4.39
C GLY A 66 10.88 12.39 3.90
N GLU A 67 11.45 12.94 2.82
CA GLU A 67 11.07 14.27 2.31
C GLU A 67 9.68 14.24 1.66
N PRO A 68 8.74 15.10 2.07
CA PRO A 68 7.42 15.18 1.44
C PRO A 68 7.51 15.49 -0.06
N LEU A 69 6.67 14.84 -0.85
CA LEU A 69 6.53 15.13 -2.27
C LEU A 69 5.81 16.49 -2.49
N PRO A 70 6.10 17.21 -3.59
CA PRO A 70 5.57 18.57 -3.78
C PRO A 70 4.05 18.70 -3.80
N PHE A 71 3.34 17.62 -4.16
CA PHE A 71 1.89 17.56 -4.26
C PHE A 71 1.20 17.09 -2.96
N GLU A 72 1.97 16.78 -1.91
CA GLU A 72 1.38 16.34 -0.65
C GLU A 72 0.62 17.47 0.07
N LYS A 73 -0.63 17.19 0.46
CA LYS A 73 -1.51 18.04 1.28
C LYS A 73 -1.12 17.95 2.75
N ARG A 74 0.07 18.45 3.07
CA ARG A 74 0.71 18.32 4.40
C ARG A 74 -0.12 18.93 5.54
N GLU A 75 -0.94 19.92 5.27
CA GLU A 75 -1.88 20.51 6.22
C GLU A 75 -2.89 19.48 6.77
N ARG A 76 -3.23 18.46 5.99
CA ARG A 76 -4.10 17.36 6.45
C ARG A 76 -3.44 16.52 7.53
N TYR A 77 -2.12 16.46 7.60
CA TYR A 77 -1.38 15.62 8.56
C TYR A 77 -1.58 16.07 10.02
N LEU A 78 -2.15 17.27 10.22
CA LEU A 78 -2.49 17.84 11.52
C LEU A 78 -3.97 17.64 11.90
N ALA A 79 -4.76 16.94 11.08
CA ALA A 79 -6.17 16.71 11.36
C ALA A 79 -6.38 16.08 12.75
N ARG A 80 -7.47 16.48 13.44
CA ARG A 80 -7.79 15.99 14.79
C ARG A 80 -7.98 14.48 14.81
N LYS A 81 -8.72 13.93 13.85
CA LYS A 81 -8.90 12.49 13.71
C LYS A 81 -7.74 11.92 12.90
N VAL A 82 -7.05 10.91 13.45
CA VAL A 82 -5.90 10.27 12.80
C VAL A 82 -6.26 9.73 11.41
N ARG A 83 -7.48 9.19 11.26
CA ARG A 83 -7.99 8.67 9.98
C ARG A 83 -8.08 9.71 8.86
N ASP A 84 -8.22 10.98 9.23
CA ASP A 84 -8.40 12.07 8.27
C ASP A 84 -7.05 12.69 7.86
N ARG A 85 -5.94 12.20 8.45
CA ARG A 85 -4.58 12.68 8.14
C ARG A 85 -4.08 12.14 6.81
N PHE A 86 -4.48 10.94 6.42
CA PHE A 86 -4.18 10.40 5.09
C PHE A 86 -5.32 9.49 4.66
N THR A 87 -6.08 9.94 3.66
CA THR A 87 -7.30 9.27 3.18
C THR A 87 -7.03 8.51 1.88
N PHE A 88 -7.98 7.65 1.50
CA PHE A 88 -7.95 6.98 0.21
C PHE A 88 -7.91 7.97 -0.97
N ASP A 89 -8.69 9.05 -0.91
CA ASP A 89 -8.72 10.05 -1.98
C ASP A 89 -7.37 10.76 -2.14
N MET A 90 -6.72 11.10 -1.01
CA MET A 90 -5.35 11.65 -1.03
C MET A 90 -4.37 10.64 -1.62
N LEU A 91 -4.47 9.36 -1.26
CA LEU A 91 -3.63 8.31 -1.84
C LEU A 91 -3.83 8.24 -3.37
N ALA A 92 -5.08 8.20 -3.84
CA ALA A 92 -5.39 8.14 -5.27
C ALA A 92 -4.86 9.36 -6.03
N GLU A 93 -5.02 10.57 -5.47
CA GLU A 93 -4.48 11.82 -6.03
C GLU A 93 -2.95 11.82 -6.09
N TYR A 94 -2.29 11.36 -5.02
CA TYR A 94 -0.82 11.27 -4.97
C TYR A 94 -0.29 10.28 -5.99
N LEU A 95 -0.97 9.16 -6.19
CA LEU A 95 -0.64 8.17 -7.22
C LEU A 95 -0.81 8.74 -8.62
N TYR A 96 -1.88 9.50 -8.83
CA TYR A 96 -2.14 10.16 -10.11
C TYR A 96 -1.03 11.15 -10.48
N HIS A 97 -0.51 11.93 -9.51
CA HIS A 97 0.66 12.81 -9.73
C HIS A 97 1.93 12.06 -10.13
N LEU A 98 2.02 10.75 -9.83
CA LEU A 98 3.12 9.88 -10.24
C LEU A 98 2.81 9.11 -11.54
N GLY A 99 1.69 9.41 -12.20
CA GLY A 99 1.24 8.74 -13.43
C GLY A 99 0.64 7.35 -13.19
N LEU A 100 0.20 7.05 -11.96
CA LEU A 100 -0.35 5.75 -11.59
C LEU A 100 -1.86 5.86 -11.33
N SER A 101 -2.63 4.88 -11.82
CA SER A 101 -4.08 4.80 -11.58
C SER A 101 -4.51 3.39 -11.15
N PRO A 102 -3.92 2.80 -10.08
CA PRO A 102 -4.10 1.40 -9.71
C PRO A 102 -5.52 1.04 -9.21
N PHE A 103 -6.42 2.01 -9.12
CA PHE A 103 -7.83 1.79 -8.78
C PHE A 103 -8.74 1.86 -10.01
N GLN A 104 -8.17 2.04 -11.21
CA GLN A 104 -8.85 1.93 -12.49
C GLN A 104 -8.42 0.61 -13.15
N GLU A 105 -9.38 -0.12 -13.71
CA GLU A 105 -9.13 -1.45 -14.28
C GLU A 105 -8.25 -1.38 -15.54
N ASP A 106 -8.45 -0.34 -16.35
CA ASP A 106 -7.72 -0.09 -17.59
C ASP A 106 -6.23 0.20 -17.39
N PHE A 107 -5.83 0.63 -16.19
CA PHE A 107 -4.42 0.82 -15.82
C PHE A 107 -3.61 -0.47 -15.90
N TYR A 108 -4.21 -1.62 -15.57
CA TYR A 108 -3.53 -2.92 -15.60
C TYR A 108 -3.69 -3.67 -16.92
N LEU A 109 -4.64 -3.25 -17.75
CA LEU A 109 -4.95 -3.88 -19.03
C LEU A 109 -4.91 -2.86 -20.18
N PRO A 110 -3.78 -2.15 -20.39
CA PRO A 110 -3.69 -1.24 -21.52
C PRO A 110 -3.86 -2.02 -22.83
N GLN A 111 -4.68 -1.47 -23.73
CA GLN A 111 -5.03 -2.12 -24.98
C GLN A 111 -3.77 -2.50 -25.78
N GLY A 112 -3.64 -3.79 -26.09
CA GLY A 112 -2.50 -4.32 -26.86
C GLY A 112 -1.26 -4.68 -26.04
N ALA A 113 -1.28 -4.51 -24.71
CA ALA A 113 -0.18 -4.96 -23.86
C ALA A 113 -0.30 -6.45 -23.50
N PRO A 114 0.83 -7.18 -23.41
CA PRO A 114 0.84 -8.54 -22.89
C PRO A 114 0.56 -8.57 -21.39
N ALA A 115 -0.14 -9.59 -20.92
CA ALA A 115 -0.31 -9.89 -19.50
C ALA A 115 0.50 -11.15 -19.13
N TRP A 116 1.09 -11.14 -17.93
CA TRP A 116 1.84 -12.29 -17.41
C TRP A 116 1.16 -12.82 -16.15
N LEU A 117 0.83 -14.11 -16.13
CA LEU A 117 0.45 -14.82 -14.92
C LEU A 117 1.71 -15.37 -14.26
N VAL A 118 1.99 -14.94 -13.04
CA VAL A 118 3.09 -15.46 -12.23
C VAL A 118 2.50 -16.33 -11.13
N GLU A 119 2.81 -17.62 -11.16
CA GLU A 119 2.38 -18.58 -10.14
C GLU A 119 3.58 -18.99 -9.28
N LYS A 120 3.42 -18.90 -7.95
CA LYS A 120 4.39 -19.46 -7.01
C LYS A 120 3.99 -20.92 -6.74
N THR A 121 4.85 -21.85 -7.12
CA THR A 121 4.69 -23.28 -6.83
C THR A 121 5.59 -23.70 -5.65
N GLY A 122 5.20 -24.76 -4.93
CA GLY A 122 5.99 -25.33 -3.82
C GLY A 122 5.50 -24.96 -2.41
N THR A 123 6.26 -25.36 -1.40
CA THR A 123 5.85 -25.29 0.01
C THR A 123 5.78 -23.85 0.52
N PHE A 124 4.62 -23.44 1.03
CA PHE A 124 4.50 -22.22 1.80
C PHE A 124 5.17 -22.38 3.18
N VAL A 125 5.46 -21.26 3.83
CA VAL A 125 6.12 -21.28 5.14
C VAL A 125 5.17 -22.00 6.11
N PRO A 126 5.61 -22.99 6.92
CA PRO A 126 4.69 -23.82 7.73
C PRO A 126 3.79 -23.04 8.70
N ALA A 127 4.17 -21.80 9.03
CA ALA A 127 3.42 -20.90 9.90
C ALA A 127 2.30 -20.12 9.17
N GLN A 128 2.13 -20.26 7.86
CA GLN A 128 1.04 -19.65 7.11
C GLN A 128 -0.15 -20.62 7.00
N THR A 129 -1.32 -20.17 7.45
CA THR A 129 -2.58 -20.84 7.14
C THR A 129 -3.01 -20.48 5.73
N GLU A 130 -3.29 -21.48 4.91
CA GLU A 130 -3.85 -21.30 3.58
C GLU A 130 -5.38 -21.35 3.62
N TYR A 131 -6.01 -20.45 2.87
CA TYR A 131 -7.45 -20.42 2.69
C TYR A 131 -7.77 -20.47 1.20
N THR A 132 -8.76 -21.26 0.83
CA THR A 132 -9.37 -21.17 -0.50
C THR A 132 -10.08 -19.83 -0.67
N LEU A 133 -10.31 -19.41 -1.92
CA LEU A 133 -11.12 -18.21 -2.20
C LEU A 133 -12.53 -18.30 -1.61
N ALA A 134 -13.12 -19.50 -1.56
CA ALA A 134 -14.43 -19.71 -0.96
C ALA A 134 -14.38 -19.45 0.56
N GLN A 135 -13.43 -20.06 1.28
CA GLN A 135 -13.22 -19.81 2.71
C GLN A 135 -12.95 -18.34 3.01
N ALA A 136 -12.09 -17.69 2.22
CA ALA A 136 -11.80 -16.28 2.40
C ALA A 136 -13.06 -15.40 2.24
N ARG A 137 -14.01 -15.79 1.39
CA ARG A 137 -15.26 -15.04 1.15
C ARG A 137 -16.32 -15.25 2.24
N GLU A 138 -16.29 -16.37 2.97
CA GLU A 138 -17.22 -16.62 4.08
C GLU A 138 -16.96 -15.70 5.28
N ASP A 139 -15.74 -15.18 5.41
CA ASP A 139 -15.30 -14.30 6.50
C ASP A 139 -15.49 -12.79 6.23
N PHE A 140 -16.02 -12.40 5.05
CA PHE A 140 -16.29 -11.01 4.64
C PHE A 140 -17.79 -10.69 4.56
#